data_AF-A0A378BDQ9-F1
#
_entry.id   AF-A0A378BDQ9-F1
#
_cell.length_a   1.000
_cell.length_b   1.000
_cell.length_c   1.000
_cell.angle_alpha   90.00
_cell.angle_beta   90.00
_cell.angle_gamma   90.00
#
_symmetry.space_group_name_H-M   'P 1'
#
loop_
_entity.id
_entity.type
_entity.pdbx_description
1 polymer ?
#
loop_
_entity_poly.entity_id
_entity_poly.type
_entity_poly.pdbx_seq_one_letter_code
_entity_poly.pdbx_strand_id
1 'polypeptide(L)'
;MAGAALLGIGAMIAGSSDKDHSSHSPNDDTDSDADSDSDSDSDTDPGGDPLSAAKNITVTDDVELHTGSIPNGGLTNDATPTISGTAQAGTTVTIYDGTTVLGKVVVGADGKWSFTLPKLSDGEHSLSTTVSDTKGHTSGHSPDFVLTVDTTVAPVSDLQVTDDVAQHTGPLTSGGLTNDATPALSGTAEAGATVTIYDGSTVLGTAVADEDGHWRFTPDPLGEGEHRLSTTVTDVAGNTSGHSPDFVLTVDTTVAPVSDLQVTDDVAQHTGPLTSGGLTNDATPALSGTAEAGATVTIYDGSTVLGTAVADEDGHWRFTPDPLGEGEHRLSTTVTDVAGNTSGHSPDFVLTVDTTVAPVSDLQVTDNVGEEQGVVSNGGITDDTTPTLSGTAEPGSTVTIFDKGIQIGTALVAENGNWSFTTSALPKGEHSFTTVVTDEAGNTSDSSPPFVVTIELIDDSDADADSDSDSDSDSDSDSDSDSDSDSDSDSDSDSDSDSDSDSDSDSDSDSDSDSDSDSDSDSDSDSDSDSDSDSDSNSDSDSDSDSDSDSDSDSDSDSDSDSDSDSDSDSDSDSDSDSDSDSDSDSDSDSDSDSDSDSDSDSDSDSDSDSDSDSDSDSDSGFRGPV
;
A
#
# COMPACT_ATOMS: atom_id res chain seq x y z
N MET A 1 11.18 -36.62 16.07
CA MET A 1 11.80 -37.13 17.31
C MET A 1 10.68 -37.50 18.26
N ALA A 2 10.81 -38.64 18.95
CA ALA A 2 9.80 -39.17 19.87
C ALA A 2 9.77 -38.42 21.22
N GLY A 3 8.60 -38.35 21.87
CA GLY A 3 8.47 -37.93 23.25
C GLY A 3 7.03 -37.82 23.75
N ALA A 4 6.42 -38.95 24.12
CA ALA A 4 5.16 -38.99 24.87
C ALA A 4 5.44 -38.83 26.37
N ALA A 5 4.68 -37.95 27.05
CA ALA A 5 4.69 -37.82 28.50
C ALA A 5 3.27 -37.98 29.06
N LEU A 6 3.10 -39.06 29.82
CA LEU A 6 1.93 -39.46 30.58
C LEU A 6 2.03 -38.84 31.99
N LEU A 7 1.02 -38.11 32.46
CA LEU A 7 0.97 -37.59 33.84
C LEU A 7 -0.26 -38.11 34.57
N GLY A 8 0.02 -38.66 35.75
CA GLY A 8 -0.87 -39.48 36.55
C GLY A 8 -1.62 -38.73 37.66
N ILE A 9 -2.59 -39.46 38.16
CA ILE A 9 -3.59 -39.17 39.19
C ILE A 9 -2.92 -38.96 40.56
N GLY A 10 -3.30 -37.90 41.27
CA GLY A 10 -2.97 -37.67 42.69
C GLY A 10 -4.22 -37.54 43.55
N ALA A 11 -4.51 -38.56 44.38
CA ALA A 11 -5.53 -38.51 45.42
C ALA A 11 -4.88 -38.16 46.78
N MET A 12 -5.37 -37.11 47.44
CA MET A 12 -4.99 -36.76 48.82
C MET A 12 -5.83 -37.53 49.84
N ILE A 13 -5.16 -38.16 50.80
CA ILE A 13 -5.74 -38.71 52.03
C ILE A 13 -5.40 -37.74 53.17
N ALA A 14 -6.41 -37.19 53.84
CA ALA A 14 -6.25 -36.48 55.10
C ALA A 14 -6.82 -37.33 56.25
N GLY A 15 -5.92 -37.85 57.08
CA GLY A 15 -6.25 -38.37 58.40
C GLY A 15 -6.23 -37.24 59.42
N SER A 16 -7.14 -37.28 60.38
CA SER A 16 -6.90 -36.69 61.70
C SER A 16 -7.38 -37.65 62.77
N SER A 17 -6.49 -37.84 63.73
CA SER A 17 -6.65 -38.65 64.93
C SER A 17 -7.04 -37.70 66.05
N ASP A 18 -7.96 -38.07 66.94
CA ASP A 18 -7.70 -37.80 68.35
C ASP A 18 -8.45 -38.75 69.29
N LYS A 19 -7.73 -39.13 70.33
CA LYS A 19 -8.17 -39.99 71.45
C LYS A 19 -8.78 -39.09 72.52
N ASP A 20 -9.77 -39.59 73.25
CA ASP A 20 -9.63 -39.61 74.71
C ASP A 20 -10.55 -40.59 75.44
N HIS A 21 -10.00 -41.07 76.55
CA HIS A 21 -10.51 -42.09 77.46
C HIS A 21 -11.73 -41.66 78.30
N SER A 22 -12.61 -42.60 78.66
CA SER A 22 -12.89 -42.91 80.08
C SER A 22 -13.85 -44.09 80.25
N SER A 23 -13.56 -44.86 81.30
CA SER A 23 -14.16 -46.12 81.72
C SER A 23 -15.26 -45.93 82.77
N HIS A 24 -16.36 -46.70 82.69
CA HIS A 24 -17.05 -47.27 83.87
C HIS A 24 -18.01 -48.42 83.50
N SER A 25 -17.86 -49.54 84.20
CA SER A 25 -18.77 -50.71 84.30
C SER A 25 -19.57 -50.61 85.62
N PRO A 26 -20.45 -51.56 86.01
CA PRO A 26 -21.45 -52.36 85.27
C PRO A 26 -22.80 -52.52 86.05
N ASN A 27 -23.68 -53.41 85.57
CA ASN A 27 -24.84 -54.07 86.21
C ASN A 27 -26.16 -53.29 86.33
N ASP A 28 -27.27 -53.86 85.85
CA ASP A 28 -28.16 -54.63 86.75
C ASP A 28 -29.16 -55.51 85.98
N ASP A 29 -29.46 -56.64 86.61
CA ASP A 29 -30.33 -57.73 86.21
C ASP A 29 -31.83 -57.34 86.16
N THR A 30 -32.66 -58.12 85.46
CA THR A 30 -33.71 -58.92 86.11
C THR A 30 -34.49 -59.78 85.12
N ASP A 31 -34.49 -61.07 85.45
CA ASP A 31 -35.38 -62.14 85.00
C ASP A 31 -36.88 -61.82 85.16
N SER A 32 -37.69 -62.43 84.28
CA SER A 32 -38.87 -63.19 84.73
C SER A 32 -39.33 -64.18 83.65
N ASP A 33 -39.14 -65.48 83.95
CA ASP A 33 -40.07 -66.63 83.84
C ASP A 33 -41.02 -66.73 82.64
N ALA A 34 -41.44 -67.89 82.13
CA ALA A 34 -41.08 -69.31 82.13
C ALA A 34 -42.20 -69.99 81.29
N ASP A 35 -41.86 -71.08 80.62
CA ASP A 35 -42.74 -72.16 80.10
C ASP A 35 -43.81 -71.86 79.03
N SER A 36 -43.62 -72.45 77.84
CA SER A 36 -44.57 -73.46 77.34
C SER A 36 -44.04 -74.13 76.06
N ASP A 37 -43.93 -75.45 76.10
CA ASP A 37 -43.75 -76.34 74.95
C ASP A 37 -44.85 -76.13 73.88
N SER A 38 -44.48 -76.13 72.60
CA SER A 38 -45.33 -76.72 71.56
C SER A 38 -44.52 -76.98 70.29
N ASP A 39 -44.40 -78.27 69.98
CA ASP A 39 -43.93 -78.81 68.71
C ASP A 39 -44.70 -78.26 67.49
N SER A 40 -43.97 -78.19 66.38
CA SER A 40 -44.39 -78.50 65.01
C SER A 40 -45.65 -77.82 64.45
N ASP A 41 -45.43 -76.83 63.60
CA ASP A 41 -45.71 -76.87 62.14
C ASP A 41 -46.11 -75.48 61.64
N SER A 42 -45.20 -74.82 60.93
CA SER A 42 -45.57 -73.81 59.95
C SER A 42 -44.54 -73.77 58.83
N ASP A 43 -44.90 -74.42 57.73
CA ASP A 43 -44.60 -74.04 56.35
C ASP A 43 -43.31 -73.24 56.13
N THR A 44 -42.21 -73.96 55.89
CA THR A 44 -41.13 -73.40 55.07
C THR A 44 -41.58 -73.41 53.61
N ASP A 45 -42.21 -72.31 53.21
CA ASP A 45 -42.12 -71.80 51.84
C ASP A 45 -40.66 -71.91 51.37
N PRO A 46 -40.34 -72.56 50.23
CA PRO A 46 -38.99 -72.54 49.69
C PRO A 46 -38.78 -71.17 49.06
N GLY A 47 -38.56 -70.16 49.91
CA GLY A 47 -38.11 -68.84 49.52
C GLY A 47 -36.83 -69.00 48.71
N GLY A 48 -36.94 -68.81 47.40
CA GLY A 48 -35.79 -68.69 46.52
C GLY A 48 -34.91 -67.53 46.99
N ASP A 49 -33.61 -67.64 46.75
CA ASP A 49 -32.66 -66.56 47.04
C ASP A 49 -33.24 -65.21 46.58
N PRO A 50 -33.14 -64.15 47.41
CA PRO A 50 -33.66 -62.84 47.04
C PRO A 50 -33.00 -62.39 45.73
N LEU A 51 -33.81 -62.00 44.75
CA LEU A 51 -33.33 -61.51 43.46
C LEU A 51 -32.41 -60.31 43.67
N SER A 52 -31.15 -60.43 43.23
CA SER A 52 -30.21 -59.33 43.23
C SER A 52 -30.38 -58.45 41.99
N ALA A 53 -30.18 -57.14 42.15
CA ALA A 53 -30.07 -56.23 41.01
C ALA A 53 -28.95 -56.66 40.05
N ALA A 54 -29.00 -56.16 38.82
CA ALA A 54 -27.95 -56.42 37.83
C ALA A 54 -26.60 -55.84 38.31
N LYS A 55 -25.51 -56.51 37.92
CA LYS A 55 -24.13 -56.19 38.33
C LYS A 55 -23.24 -55.98 37.12
N ASN A 56 -22.08 -55.35 37.34
CA ASN A 56 -21.11 -55.03 36.29
C ASN A 56 -21.76 -54.24 35.15
N ILE A 57 -22.53 -53.21 35.51
CA ILE A 57 -23.15 -52.31 34.54
C ILE A 57 -22.05 -51.57 33.79
N THR A 58 -22.10 -51.63 32.47
CA THR A 58 -21.22 -50.89 31.56
C THR A 58 -22.06 -50.23 30.50
N VAL A 59 -21.74 -48.98 30.18
CA VAL A 59 -22.37 -48.24 29.08
C VAL A 59 -21.30 -47.95 28.04
N THR A 60 -21.63 -48.13 26.77
CA THR A 60 -20.71 -47.93 25.65
C THR A 60 -21.28 -47.02 24.59
N ASP A 61 -20.43 -46.15 24.09
CA ASP A 61 -20.61 -45.29 22.92
C ASP A 61 -20.11 -46.03 21.67
N ASP A 62 -20.93 -46.07 20.62
CA ASP A 62 -20.58 -46.64 19.31
C ASP A 62 -20.57 -45.64 18.15
N VAL A 63 -20.65 -44.34 18.44
CA VAL A 63 -20.58 -43.25 17.44
C VAL A 63 -19.12 -42.87 17.18
N GLU A 64 -18.77 -42.69 15.90
CA GLU A 64 -17.41 -42.34 15.48
C GLU A 64 -16.92 -41.03 16.12
N LEU A 65 -15.60 -40.84 16.15
CA LEU A 65 -14.89 -39.76 16.86
C LEU A 65 -14.88 -39.89 18.40
N HIS A 66 -15.82 -40.63 19.02
CA HIS A 66 -15.79 -40.92 20.46
C HIS A 66 -16.33 -42.32 20.86
N THR A 67 -15.78 -43.40 20.28
CA THR A 67 -16.23 -44.77 20.64
C THR A 67 -15.59 -45.28 21.94
N GLY A 68 -16.32 -46.05 22.75
CA GLY A 68 -15.73 -46.79 23.87
C GLY A 68 -16.64 -46.99 25.07
N SER A 69 -16.06 -47.38 26.21
CA SER A 69 -16.82 -47.45 27.47
C SER A 69 -16.92 -46.06 28.08
N ILE A 70 -18.14 -45.64 28.38
CA ILE A 70 -18.43 -44.38 29.08
C ILE A 70 -18.21 -44.62 30.57
N PRO A 71 -17.42 -43.79 31.28
CA PRO A 71 -17.32 -43.85 32.73
C PRO A 71 -18.58 -43.28 33.40
N ASN A 72 -18.85 -43.67 34.64
CA ASN A 72 -19.95 -43.06 35.41
C ASN A 72 -19.68 -41.56 35.62
N GLY A 73 -20.63 -40.71 35.21
CA GLY A 73 -20.50 -39.26 35.11
C GLY A 73 -19.83 -38.75 33.83
N GLY A 74 -19.62 -39.61 32.82
CA GLY A 74 -19.00 -39.25 31.55
C GLY A 74 -19.94 -38.60 30.55
N LEU A 75 -19.35 -38.02 29.49
CA LEU A 75 -20.03 -37.46 28.32
C LEU A 75 -20.07 -38.51 27.19
N THR A 76 -21.00 -38.35 26.25
CA THR A 76 -21.12 -39.20 25.05
C THR A 76 -21.78 -38.43 23.90
N ASN A 77 -21.30 -38.63 22.68
CA ASN A 77 -21.92 -38.13 21.46
C ASN A 77 -22.97 -39.09 20.87
N ASP A 78 -23.19 -40.22 21.53
CA ASP A 78 -24.21 -41.19 21.17
C ASP A 78 -25.51 -40.95 21.96
N ALA A 79 -26.58 -40.62 21.23
CA ALA A 79 -27.92 -40.50 21.82
C ALA A 79 -28.58 -41.86 22.11
N THR A 80 -27.97 -42.97 21.71
CA THR A 80 -28.48 -44.34 21.85
C THR A 80 -27.46 -45.30 22.48
N PRO A 81 -26.80 -44.94 23.59
CA PRO A 81 -25.68 -45.72 24.07
C PRO A 81 -26.13 -47.12 24.50
N THR A 82 -25.21 -48.08 24.39
CA THR A 82 -25.51 -49.47 24.72
C THR A 82 -25.17 -49.76 26.17
N ILE A 83 -26.18 -50.11 26.97
CA ILE A 83 -26.01 -50.55 28.35
C ILE A 83 -25.98 -52.08 28.43
N SER A 84 -25.04 -52.63 29.19
CA SER A 84 -24.85 -54.06 29.36
C SER A 84 -24.48 -54.41 30.79
N GLY A 85 -24.63 -55.69 31.15
CA GLY A 85 -24.27 -56.17 32.48
C GLY A 85 -24.52 -57.66 32.69
N THR A 86 -24.57 -58.05 33.97
CA THR A 86 -24.82 -59.43 34.38
C THR A 86 -25.99 -59.54 35.35
N ALA A 87 -26.78 -60.60 35.22
CA ALA A 87 -27.92 -60.92 36.08
C ALA A 87 -28.22 -62.43 36.03
N GLN A 88 -29.19 -62.90 36.81
CA GLN A 88 -29.57 -64.31 36.81
C GLN A 88 -30.17 -64.70 35.45
N ALA A 89 -29.66 -65.77 34.83
CA ALA A 89 -30.10 -66.25 33.52
C ALA A 89 -31.63 -66.50 33.46
N GLY A 90 -32.27 -66.07 32.37
CA GLY A 90 -33.71 -66.20 32.16
C GLY A 90 -34.60 -65.22 32.94
N THR A 91 -34.01 -64.33 33.76
CA THR A 91 -34.74 -63.19 34.35
C THR A 91 -34.87 -62.04 33.34
N THR A 92 -35.72 -61.05 33.65
CA THR A 92 -35.87 -59.84 32.84
C THR A 92 -35.25 -58.66 33.56
N VAL A 93 -34.34 -57.95 32.89
CA VAL A 93 -33.81 -56.66 33.33
C VAL A 93 -34.74 -55.57 32.79
N THR A 94 -35.18 -54.66 33.66
CA THR A 94 -35.86 -53.42 33.27
C THR A 94 -34.88 -52.26 33.47
N ILE A 95 -34.69 -51.45 32.43
CA ILE A 95 -33.79 -50.30 32.43
C ILE A 95 -34.63 -49.02 32.62
N TYR A 96 -34.14 -48.14 33.48
CA TYR A 96 -34.77 -46.88 33.84
C TYR A 96 -33.84 -45.70 33.58
N ASP A 97 -34.41 -44.55 33.28
CA ASP A 97 -33.79 -43.23 33.43
C ASP A 97 -34.62 -42.44 34.46
N GLY A 98 -34.01 -42.21 35.63
CA GLY A 98 -34.74 -41.81 36.83
C GLY A 98 -35.88 -42.78 37.14
N THR A 99 -37.13 -42.32 37.00
CA THR A 99 -38.34 -43.16 37.21
C THR A 99 -38.94 -43.72 35.92
N THR A 100 -38.46 -43.27 34.76
CA THR A 100 -39.03 -43.62 33.45
C THR A 100 -38.44 -44.93 32.97
N VAL A 101 -39.29 -45.89 32.57
CA VAL A 101 -38.82 -47.16 31.99
C VAL A 101 -38.40 -46.90 30.54
N LEU A 102 -37.13 -47.15 30.23
CA LEU A 102 -36.58 -47.06 28.87
C LEU A 102 -36.77 -48.34 28.07
N GLY A 103 -36.73 -49.49 28.75
CA GLY A 103 -36.82 -50.77 28.06
C GLY A 103 -36.65 -51.98 28.97
N LYS A 104 -36.78 -53.16 28.35
CA LYS A 104 -36.61 -54.46 29.02
C LYS A 104 -35.84 -55.42 28.14
N VAL A 105 -35.00 -56.24 28.75
CA VAL A 105 -34.23 -57.28 28.07
C VAL A 105 -34.20 -58.56 28.91
N VAL A 106 -34.28 -59.72 28.25
CA VAL A 106 -34.16 -61.02 28.91
C VAL A 106 -32.68 -61.38 29.01
N VAL A 107 -32.26 -61.84 30.19
CA VAL A 107 -30.88 -62.25 30.45
C VAL A 107 -30.57 -63.58 29.78
N GLY A 108 -29.47 -63.62 29.03
CA GLY A 108 -29.00 -64.81 28.32
C GLY A 108 -28.66 -65.97 29.24
N ALA A 109 -28.54 -67.17 28.66
CA ALA A 109 -28.18 -68.39 29.39
C ALA A 109 -26.78 -68.32 30.02
N ASP A 110 -25.90 -67.45 29.51
CA ASP A 110 -24.57 -67.14 30.03
C ASP A 110 -24.58 -66.09 31.17
N GLY A 111 -25.76 -65.60 31.56
CA GLY A 111 -25.94 -64.61 32.61
C GLY A 111 -25.64 -63.16 32.18
N LYS A 112 -25.40 -62.92 30.89
CA LYS A 112 -25.14 -61.59 30.33
C LYS A 112 -26.38 -61.01 29.65
N TRP A 113 -26.41 -59.69 29.57
CA TRP A 113 -27.43 -58.95 28.82
C TRP A 113 -26.83 -57.68 28.23
N SER A 114 -27.42 -57.21 27.14
CA SER A 114 -27.06 -55.96 26.46
C SER A 114 -28.32 -55.35 25.88
N PHE A 115 -28.45 -54.03 25.95
CA PHE A 115 -29.61 -53.29 25.49
C PHE A 115 -29.16 -51.93 24.95
N THR A 116 -29.44 -51.67 23.68
CA THR A 116 -29.27 -50.34 23.07
C THR A 116 -30.42 -49.46 23.56
N LEU A 117 -30.09 -48.33 24.18
CA LEU A 117 -31.10 -47.44 24.72
C LEU A 117 -31.95 -46.81 23.59
N PRO A 118 -33.22 -46.48 23.86
CA PRO A 118 -33.95 -45.57 22.98
C PRO A 118 -33.24 -44.22 22.91
N LYS A 119 -33.51 -43.44 21.86
CA LYS A 119 -32.92 -42.11 21.70
C LYS A 119 -33.19 -41.26 22.95
N LEU A 120 -32.10 -40.89 23.62
CA LEU A 120 -32.06 -39.95 24.72
C LEU A 120 -31.99 -38.52 24.16
N SER A 121 -32.45 -37.55 24.94
CA SER A 121 -32.25 -36.13 24.66
C SER A 121 -30.85 -35.71 25.09
N ASP A 122 -30.36 -34.56 24.64
CA ASP A 122 -29.15 -33.99 25.24
C ASP A 122 -29.42 -33.60 26.71
N GLY A 123 -28.39 -33.72 27.55
CA GLY A 123 -28.43 -33.46 28.99
C GLY A 123 -28.06 -34.66 29.86
N GLU A 124 -28.15 -34.46 31.17
CA GLU A 124 -27.84 -35.48 32.17
C GLU A 124 -28.94 -36.55 32.26
N HIS A 125 -28.53 -37.81 32.25
CA HIS A 125 -29.36 -39.00 32.40
C HIS A 125 -28.85 -39.86 33.55
N SER A 126 -29.78 -40.42 34.34
CA SER A 126 -29.45 -41.25 35.51
C SER A 126 -30.03 -42.65 35.33
N LEU A 127 -29.21 -43.55 34.80
CA LEU A 127 -29.61 -44.90 34.43
C LEU A 127 -29.58 -45.85 35.62
N SER A 128 -30.64 -46.62 35.81
CA SER A 128 -30.66 -47.71 36.80
C SER A 128 -31.40 -48.93 36.27
N THR A 129 -31.23 -50.08 36.93
CA THR A 129 -31.85 -51.34 36.50
C THR A 129 -32.52 -52.09 37.64
N THR A 130 -33.60 -52.80 37.34
CA THR A 130 -34.20 -53.80 38.23
C THR A 130 -34.26 -55.16 37.53
N VAL A 131 -34.27 -56.24 38.31
CA VAL A 131 -34.34 -57.61 37.80
C VAL A 131 -35.62 -58.26 38.29
N SER A 132 -36.42 -58.83 37.40
CA SER A 132 -37.65 -59.55 37.74
C SER A 132 -37.64 -61.00 37.24
N ASP A 133 -38.14 -61.93 38.06
CA ASP A 133 -38.29 -63.34 37.69
C ASP A 133 -39.62 -63.62 36.96
N THR A 134 -39.82 -64.85 36.51
CA THR A 134 -41.06 -65.30 35.85
C THR A 134 -42.25 -65.43 36.79
N LYS A 135 -42.04 -65.32 38.11
CA LYS A 135 -43.07 -65.36 39.16
C LYS A 135 -43.52 -63.95 39.57
N GLY A 136 -42.88 -62.90 39.05
CA GLY A 136 -43.22 -61.51 39.30
C GLY A 136 -42.54 -60.87 40.51
N HIS A 137 -41.54 -61.54 41.11
CA HIS A 137 -40.69 -60.89 42.11
C HIS A 137 -39.70 -59.95 41.43
N THR A 138 -39.40 -58.81 42.05
CA THR A 138 -38.48 -57.79 41.51
C THR A 138 -37.43 -57.41 42.55
N SER A 139 -36.19 -57.22 42.13
CA SER A 139 -35.10 -56.69 42.96
C SER A 139 -35.31 -55.20 43.29
N GLY A 140 -34.48 -54.66 44.20
CA GLY A 140 -34.24 -53.21 44.26
C GLY A 140 -33.52 -52.70 43.00
N HIS A 141 -33.42 -51.38 42.86
CA HIS A 141 -32.62 -50.75 41.81
C HIS A 141 -31.12 -51.02 42.01
N SER A 142 -30.37 -51.14 40.91
CA SER A 142 -28.92 -50.99 40.92
C SER A 142 -28.52 -49.57 41.37
N PRO A 143 -27.25 -49.33 41.75
CA PRO A 143 -26.72 -47.97 41.81
C PRO A 143 -26.96 -47.24 40.48
N ASP A 144 -27.14 -45.93 40.56
CA ASP A 144 -27.31 -45.07 39.40
C ASP A 144 -26.00 -44.99 38.61
N PHE A 145 -26.13 -45.06 37.28
CA PHE A 145 -25.08 -44.74 36.32
C PHE A 145 -25.48 -43.44 35.63
N VAL A 146 -24.79 -42.36 35.96
CA VAL A 146 -25.02 -41.03 35.39
C VAL A 146 -24.19 -40.90 34.12
N LEU A 147 -24.77 -40.31 33.08
CA LEU A 147 -24.07 -39.88 31.88
C LEU A 147 -24.71 -38.61 31.34
N THR A 148 -23.96 -37.83 30.59
CA THR A 148 -24.50 -36.67 29.87
C THR A 148 -24.43 -36.96 28.38
N VAL A 149 -25.59 -36.97 27.73
CA VAL A 149 -25.67 -37.04 26.26
C VAL A 149 -25.48 -35.64 25.73
N ASP A 150 -24.57 -35.49 24.78
CA ASP A 150 -24.36 -34.26 24.05
C ASP A 150 -24.06 -34.60 22.60
N THR A 151 -25.02 -34.34 21.73
CA THR A 151 -24.94 -34.71 20.30
C THR A 151 -24.72 -33.53 19.37
N THR A 152 -24.37 -32.35 19.90
CA THR A 152 -24.26 -31.13 19.10
C THR A 152 -23.10 -30.26 19.54
N VAL A 153 -22.36 -29.74 18.57
CA VAL A 153 -21.38 -28.66 18.80
C VAL A 153 -21.69 -27.47 17.91
N ALA A 154 -21.57 -26.27 18.46
CA ALA A 154 -21.66 -25.04 17.68
C ALA A 154 -20.31 -24.76 16.98
N PRO A 155 -20.31 -24.24 15.74
CA PRO A 155 -19.08 -23.72 15.13
C PRO A 155 -18.57 -22.50 15.91
N VAL A 156 -17.35 -22.05 15.60
CA VAL A 156 -16.79 -20.81 16.16
C VAL A 156 -17.75 -19.64 15.96
N SER A 157 -17.93 -18.84 17.01
CA SER A 157 -18.54 -17.51 16.95
C SER A 157 -17.48 -16.41 17.03
N ASP A 158 -17.79 -15.26 16.43
CA ASP A 158 -16.96 -14.05 16.48
C ASP A 158 -15.50 -14.26 16.06
N LEU A 159 -15.27 -14.99 14.96
CA LEU A 159 -13.94 -15.10 14.37
C LEU A 159 -13.41 -13.70 14.03
N GLN A 160 -12.32 -13.31 14.68
CA GLN A 160 -11.57 -12.09 14.42
C GLN A 160 -10.21 -12.46 13.85
N VAL A 161 -9.81 -11.76 12.79
CA VAL A 161 -8.46 -11.81 12.22
C VAL A 161 -7.89 -10.41 12.37
N THR A 162 -6.68 -10.29 12.92
CA THR A 162 -6.08 -9.00 13.26
C THR A 162 -4.65 -8.94 12.72
N ASP A 163 -4.33 -7.81 12.10
CA ASP A 163 -2.98 -7.42 11.70
C ASP A 163 -2.30 -6.71 12.88
N ASP A 164 -1.12 -7.18 13.27
CA ASP A 164 -0.32 -6.58 14.34
C ASP A 164 1.00 -5.95 13.85
N VAL A 165 1.18 -5.80 12.54
CA VAL A 165 2.34 -5.18 11.92
C VAL A 165 2.10 -3.68 11.71
N ALA A 166 3.13 -2.88 12.03
CA ALA A 166 3.04 -1.42 11.97
C ALA A 166 2.61 -0.93 10.57
N GLN A 167 2.03 0.27 10.52
CA GLN A 167 1.47 0.91 9.32
C GLN A 167 0.14 0.33 8.82
N HIS A 168 -0.26 -0.87 9.26
CA HIS A 168 -1.57 -1.46 8.94
C HIS A 168 -2.21 -2.26 10.10
N THR A 169 -1.97 -1.85 11.35
CA THR A 169 -2.50 -2.58 12.53
C THR A 169 -4.02 -2.48 12.67
N GLY A 170 -4.68 -3.59 13.04
CA GLY A 170 -6.08 -3.61 13.43
C GLY A 170 -6.87 -4.83 12.98
N PRO A 171 -8.17 -4.92 13.32
CA PRO A 171 -9.02 -6.00 12.84
C PRO A 171 -9.20 -5.91 11.32
N LEU A 172 -9.03 -7.04 10.65
CA LEU A 172 -9.18 -7.17 9.21
C LEU A 172 -10.63 -7.51 8.85
N THR A 173 -11.07 -7.06 7.68
CA THR A 173 -12.31 -7.51 7.05
C THR A 173 -12.03 -8.56 5.99
N SER A 174 -12.94 -9.53 5.83
CA SER A 174 -12.81 -10.54 4.76
C SER A 174 -12.75 -9.86 3.38
N GLY A 175 -11.73 -10.21 2.60
CA GLY A 175 -11.35 -9.59 1.32
C GLY A 175 -10.30 -8.49 1.42
N GLY A 176 -9.82 -8.15 2.62
CA GLY A 176 -8.80 -7.12 2.85
C GLY A 176 -7.37 -7.58 2.55
N LEU A 177 -6.47 -6.60 2.40
CA LEU A 177 -5.02 -6.81 2.36
C LEU A 177 -4.42 -6.72 3.77
N THR A 178 -3.22 -7.26 3.95
CA THR A 178 -2.44 -7.16 5.19
C THR A 178 -0.95 -7.24 4.89
N ASN A 179 -0.16 -6.44 5.61
CA ASN A 179 1.31 -6.54 5.62
C ASN A 179 1.86 -7.53 6.65
N ASP A 180 0.97 -8.31 7.28
CA ASP A 180 1.29 -9.33 8.25
C ASP A 180 1.08 -10.74 7.66
N ALA A 181 2.18 -11.49 7.51
CA ALA A 181 2.14 -12.89 7.11
C ALA A 181 1.69 -13.83 8.25
N THR A 182 1.54 -13.33 9.47
CA THR A 182 1.19 -14.10 10.68
C THR A 182 -0.03 -13.52 11.41
N PRO A 183 -1.15 -13.27 10.71
CA PRO A 183 -2.28 -12.57 11.32
C PRO A 183 -2.79 -13.32 12.56
N ALA A 184 -3.13 -12.56 13.59
CA ALA A 184 -3.66 -13.12 14.83
C ALA A 184 -5.13 -13.48 14.68
N LEU A 185 -5.47 -14.75 14.91
CA LEU A 185 -6.84 -15.26 14.89
C LEU A 185 -7.35 -15.43 16.32
N SER A 186 -8.62 -15.08 16.53
CA SER A 186 -9.32 -15.33 17.79
C SER A 186 -10.81 -15.50 17.59
N GLY A 187 -11.49 -16.01 18.60
CA GLY A 187 -12.95 -16.14 18.60
C GLY A 187 -13.44 -16.83 19.85
N THR A 188 -14.66 -17.34 19.78
CA THR A 188 -15.28 -18.10 20.87
C THR A 188 -15.77 -19.47 20.39
N ALA A 189 -15.68 -20.45 21.28
CA ALA A 189 -16.22 -21.80 21.12
C ALA A 189 -16.62 -22.35 22.51
N GLU A 190 -17.22 -23.53 22.56
CA GLU A 190 -17.52 -24.17 23.85
C GLU A 190 -16.23 -24.38 24.67
N ALA A 191 -16.30 -24.15 25.98
CA ALA A 191 -15.16 -24.26 26.87
C ALA A 191 -14.53 -25.67 26.82
N GLY A 192 -13.21 -25.74 26.60
CA GLY A 192 -12.48 -26.99 26.43
C GLY A 192 -12.61 -27.65 25.05
N ALA A 193 -13.42 -27.09 24.14
CA ALA A 193 -13.47 -27.56 22.76
C ALA A 193 -12.17 -27.23 22.00
N THR A 194 -11.85 -28.07 21.03
CA THR A 194 -10.71 -27.89 20.14
C THR A 194 -11.17 -27.25 18.84
N VAL A 195 -10.66 -26.05 18.55
CA VAL A 195 -10.83 -25.36 17.28
C VAL A 195 -9.70 -25.80 16.34
N THR A 196 -10.04 -26.27 15.14
CA THR A 196 -9.08 -26.54 14.07
C THR A 196 -9.16 -25.42 13.04
N ILE A 197 -8.02 -24.84 12.67
CA ILE A 197 -7.91 -23.70 11.76
C ILE A 197 -7.34 -24.20 10.42
N TYR A 198 -7.93 -23.74 9.32
CA TYR A 198 -7.60 -24.14 7.96
C TYR A 198 -7.26 -22.94 7.08
N ASP A 199 -6.42 -23.15 6.07
CA ASP A 199 -6.30 -22.34 4.87
C ASP A 199 -6.70 -23.18 3.66
N GLY A 200 -7.88 -22.88 3.09
CA GLY A 200 -8.56 -23.74 2.15
C GLY A 200 -8.85 -25.12 2.74
N SER A 201 -8.10 -26.14 2.29
CA SER A 201 -8.21 -27.52 2.80
C SER A 201 -7.04 -27.94 3.69
N THR A 202 -6.04 -27.08 3.83
CA THR A 202 -4.83 -27.36 4.61
C THR A 202 -5.07 -26.97 6.06
N VAL A 203 -4.81 -27.88 7.00
CA VAL A 203 -4.83 -27.55 8.43
C VAL A 203 -3.60 -26.71 8.77
N LEU A 204 -3.81 -25.51 9.29
CA LEU A 204 -2.75 -24.66 9.83
C LEU A 204 -2.39 -25.07 11.26
N GLY A 205 -3.39 -25.43 12.06
CA GLY A 205 -3.17 -25.85 13.43
C GLY A 205 -4.47 -25.98 14.23
N THR A 206 -4.32 -26.11 15.55
CA THR A 206 -5.44 -26.18 16.48
C THR A 206 -5.23 -25.26 17.68
N ALA A 207 -6.33 -24.81 18.28
CA ALA A 207 -6.37 -24.07 19.54
C ALA A 207 -7.47 -24.65 20.43
N VAL A 208 -7.28 -24.61 21.75
CA VAL A 208 -8.29 -25.05 22.72
C VAL A 208 -8.95 -23.82 23.32
N ALA A 209 -10.28 -23.80 23.36
CA ALA A 209 -11.03 -22.75 24.03
C ALA A 209 -10.86 -22.86 25.56
N ASP A 210 -10.59 -21.74 26.21
CA ASP A 210 -10.43 -21.67 27.66
C ASP A 210 -11.74 -21.88 28.43
N GLU A 211 -11.71 -21.76 29.76
CA GLU A 211 -12.89 -21.94 30.62
C GLU A 211 -13.99 -20.91 30.33
N ASP A 212 -13.65 -19.75 29.77
CA ASP A 212 -14.57 -18.70 29.35
C ASP A 212 -14.98 -18.83 27.87
N GLY A 213 -14.49 -19.86 27.16
CA GLY A 213 -14.78 -20.15 25.76
C GLY A 213 -13.95 -19.38 24.75
N HIS A 214 -12.94 -18.61 25.16
CA HIS A 214 -12.09 -17.85 24.24
C HIS A 214 -10.94 -18.70 23.72
N TRP A 215 -10.56 -18.48 22.46
CA TRP A 215 -9.37 -19.09 21.87
C TRP A 215 -8.57 -18.07 21.07
N ARG A 216 -7.28 -18.35 20.90
CA ARG A 216 -6.35 -17.57 20.09
C ARG A 216 -5.43 -18.49 19.32
N PHE A 217 -5.04 -18.07 18.12
CA PHE A 217 -4.13 -18.79 17.26
C PHE A 217 -3.31 -17.80 16.42
N THR A 218 -2.02 -18.08 16.26
CA THR A 218 -1.15 -17.36 15.32
C THR A 218 -0.55 -18.43 14.40
N PRO A 219 -0.76 -18.33 13.08
CA PRO A 219 -0.23 -19.31 12.14
C PRO A 219 1.30 -19.19 12.02
N ASP A 220 1.93 -20.22 11.46
CA ASP A 220 3.24 -20.03 10.82
C ASP A 220 3.08 -19.04 9.64
N PRO A 221 4.16 -18.33 9.21
CA PRO A 221 4.05 -17.35 8.14
C PRO A 221 3.36 -17.89 6.88
N LEU A 222 2.27 -17.25 6.51
CA LEU A 222 1.55 -17.45 5.27
C LEU A 222 2.38 -16.90 4.10
N GLY A 223 2.14 -17.43 2.90
CA GLY A 223 2.82 -16.96 1.70
C GLY A 223 2.22 -15.65 1.18
N GLU A 224 2.79 -15.08 0.12
CA GLU A 224 2.16 -13.97 -0.61
C GLU A 224 0.88 -14.44 -1.32
N GLY A 225 -0.12 -13.57 -1.37
CA GLY A 225 -1.35 -13.76 -2.13
C GLY A 225 -2.60 -14.07 -1.30
N GLU A 226 -3.65 -14.57 -1.98
CA GLU A 226 -4.95 -14.84 -1.37
C GLU A 226 -4.93 -16.10 -0.49
N HIS A 227 -5.45 -15.98 0.73
CA HIS A 227 -5.67 -17.04 1.71
C HIS A 227 -7.14 -17.12 2.10
N ARG A 228 -7.64 -18.33 2.38
CA ARG A 228 -9.05 -18.61 2.71
C ARG A 228 -9.13 -19.31 4.05
N LEU A 229 -9.22 -18.53 5.11
CA LEU A 229 -9.19 -19.03 6.48
C LEU A 229 -10.57 -19.53 6.91
N SER A 230 -10.64 -20.72 7.48
CA SER A 230 -11.88 -21.27 8.05
C SER A 230 -11.58 -22.13 9.29
N THR A 231 -12.63 -22.48 10.03
CA THR A 231 -12.48 -23.24 11.28
C THR A 231 -13.50 -24.36 11.40
N THR A 232 -13.15 -25.42 12.13
CA THR A 232 -14.08 -26.41 12.68
C THR A 232 -13.88 -26.50 14.19
N VAL A 233 -14.91 -26.96 14.92
CA VAL A 233 -14.86 -27.15 16.37
C VAL A 233 -15.17 -28.60 16.69
N THR A 234 -14.35 -29.22 17.54
CA THR A 234 -14.64 -30.52 18.16
C THR A 234 -14.78 -30.33 19.67
N ASP A 235 -15.95 -30.63 20.23
CA ASP A 235 -16.22 -30.51 21.66
C ASP A 235 -15.60 -31.65 22.50
N VAL A 236 -15.87 -31.66 23.80
CA VAL A 236 -15.36 -32.68 24.74
C VAL A 236 -16.08 -34.02 24.57
N ALA A 237 -17.33 -34.02 24.10
CA ALA A 237 -18.10 -35.23 23.79
C ALA A 237 -17.68 -35.88 22.46
N GLY A 238 -16.91 -35.17 21.64
CA GLY A 238 -16.40 -35.60 20.34
C GLY A 238 -17.29 -35.25 19.15
N ASN A 239 -18.30 -34.38 19.32
CA ASN A 239 -19.03 -33.85 18.17
C ASN A 239 -18.14 -32.87 17.40
N THR A 240 -18.23 -32.86 16.07
CA THR A 240 -17.50 -31.92 15.22
C THR A 240 -18.46 -31.09 14.38
N SER A 241 -18.22 -29.78 14.34
CA SER A 241 -19.02 -28.84 13.55
C SER A 241 -18.74 -28.96 12.04
N GLY A 242 -19.58 -28.34 11.22
CA GLY A 242 -19.18 -27.99 9.85
C GLY A 242 -18.08 -26.93 9.83
N HIS A 243 -17.51 -26.66 8.65
CA HIS A 243 -16.60 -25.52 8.47
C HIS A 243 -17.38 -24.21 8.65
N SER A 244 -16.74 -23.21 9.27
CA SER A 244 -17.21 -21.82 9.23
C SER A 244 -17.19 -21.28 7.79
N PRO A 245 -17.87 -20.15 7.51
CA PRO A 245 -17.63 -19.40 6.29
C PRO A 245 -16.14 -19.04 6.15
N ASP A 246 -15.68 -18.90 4.91
CA ASP A 246 -14.32 -18.45 4.60
C ASP A 246 -14.12 -16.98 5.00
N PHE A 247 -13.07 -16.73 5.76
CA PHE A 247 -12.46 -15.41 5.89
C PHE A 247 -11.34 -15.30 4.87
N VAL A 248 -11.55 -14.49 3.84
CA VAL A 248 -10.56 -14.29 2.77
C VAL A 248 -9.64 -13.15 3.17
N LEU A 249 -8.34 -13.27 2.94
CA LEU A 249 -7.39 -12.15 3.06
C LEU A 249 -6.31 -12.30 2.02
N THR A 250 -5.69 -11.19 1.63
CA THR A 250 -4.50 -11.21 0.78
C THR A 250 -3.31 -10.77 1.61
N VAL A 251 -2.35 -11.67 1.79
CA VAL A 251 -1.05 -11.32 2.38
C VAL A 251 -0.24 -10.63 1.29
N ASP A 252 0.21 -9.44 1.59
CA ASP A 252 1.14 -8.67 0.78
C ASP A 252 2.18 -8.07 1.70
N THR A 253 3.39 -8.64 1.75
CA THR A 253 4.45 -8.17 2.67
C THR A 253 5.55 -7.38 1.97
N THR A 254 5.35 -6.99 0.71
CA THR A 254 6.42 -6.42 -0.10
C THR A 254 5.96 -5.24 -0.94
N VAL A 255 6.73 -4.15 -0.92
CA VAL A 255 6.54 -3.02 -1.84
C VAL A 255 7.84 -2.72 -2.57
N ALA A 256 7.73 -2.42 -3.87
CA ALA A 256 8.84 -1.93 -4.66
C ALA A 256 9.04 -0.41 -4.46
N PRO A 257 10.29 0.10 -4.42
CA PRO A 257 10.52 1.54 -4.47
C PRO A 257 10.09 2.10 -5.83
N VAL A 258 10.00 3.43 -5.93
CA VAL A 258 9.74 4.13 -7.20
C VAL A 258 10.68 3.64 -8.30
N SER A 259 10.13 3.36 -9.47
CA SER A 259 10.86 3.20 -10.73
C SER A 259 10.82 4.48 -11.57
N ASP A 260 11.85 4.67 -12.39
CA ASP A 260 11.94 5.72 -13.40
C ASP A 260 11.69 7.14 -12.87
N LEU A 261 12.23 7.50 -11.69
CA LEU A 261 12.18 8.87 -11.18
C LEU A 261 12.76 9.84 -12.23
N GLN A 262 11.89 10.70 -12.78
CA GLN A 262 12.23 11.79 -13.67
C GLN A 262 12.09 13.11 -12.92
N VAL A 263 13.09 13.97 -13.09
CA VAL A 263 13.06 15.36 -12.64
C VAL A 263 13.18 16.23 -13.89
N THR A 264 12.25 17.16 -14.09
CA THR A 264 12.17 17.98 -15.30
C THR A 264 12.15 19.45 -14.92
N ASP A 265 12.97 20.23 -15.62
CA ASP A 265 12.92 21.69 -15.61
C ASP A 265 11.88 22.14 -16.63
N ASP A 266 10.91 22.95 -16.20
CA ASP A 266 9.88 23.51 -17.07
C ASP A 266 9.94 25.05 -17.21
N VAL A 267 11.05 25.65 -16.76
CA VAL A 267 11.31 27.09 -16.89
C VAL A 267 12.06 27.38 -18.18
N ALA A 268 11.62 28.43 -18.89
CA ALA A 268 12.19 28.82 -20.17
C ALA A 268 13.72 29.04 -20.07
N GLN A 269 14.41 28.90 -21.20
CA GLN A 269 15.87 28.99 -21.33
C GLN A 269 16.65 27.74 -20.84
N HIS A 270 16.03 26.87 -20.04
CA HIS A 270 16.63 25.58 -19.63
C HIS A 270 15.61 24.44 -19.45
N THR A 271 14.62 24.33 -20.34
CA THR A 271 13.59 23.28 -20.24
C THR A 271 14.09 21.87 -20.59
N GLY A 272 13.67 20.85 -19.85
CA GLY A 272 13.83 19.44 -20.21
C GLY A 272 14.14 18.51 -19.03
N PRO A 273 14.28 17.20 -19.29
CA PRO A 273 14.64 16.24 -18.24
C PRO A 273 16.07 16.50 -17.74
N LEU A 274 16.22 16.54 -16.42
CA LEU A 274 17.49 16.72 -15.74
C LEU A 274 18.20 15.38 -15.53
N THR A 275 19.52 15.43 -15.48
CA THR A 275 20.34 14.31 -15.00
C THR A 275 20.85 14.59 -13.60
N SER A 276 21.02 13.54 -12.78
CA SER A 276 21.52 13.71 -11.42
C SER A 276 22.92 14.36 -11.43
N GLY A 277 23.06 15.45 -10.69
CA GLY A 277 24.20 16.36 -10.69
C GLY A 277 24.04 17.61 -11.57
N GLY A 278 22.91 17.76 -12.28
CA GLY A 278 22.64 18.90 -13.16
C GLY A 278 22.29 20.20 -12.43
N LEU A 279 22.38 21.31 -13.17
CA LEU A 279 21.89 22.64 -12.79
C LEU A 279 20.47 22.84 -13.33
N THR A 280 19.71 23.73 -12.71
CA THR A 280 18.36 24.12 -13.15
C THR A 280 18.06 25.56 -12.76
N ASN A 281 17.39 26.30 -13.64
CA ASN A 281 16.84 27.63 -13.35
C ASN A 281 15.42 27.59 -12.78
N ASP A 282 14.93 26.39 -12.45
CA ASP A 282 13.63 26.13 -11.87
C ASP A 282 13.76 25.74 -10.40
N ALA A 283 13.20 26.56 -9.50
CA ALA A 283 13.11 26.25 -8.08
C ALA A 283 11.99 25.23 -7.76
N THR A 284 11.12 24.91 -8.71
CA THR A 284 9.97 24.02 -8.57
C THR A 284 9.97 22.87 -9.57
N PRO A 285 11.09 22.11 -9.69
CA PRO A 285 11.22 21.10 -10.73
C PRO A 285 10.09 20.07 -10.66
N ALA A 286 9.57 19.67 -11.82
CA ALA A 286 8.51 18.67 -11.91
C ALA A 286 9.08 17.26 -11.71
N LEU A 287 8.60 16.55 -10.69
CA LEU A 287 8.96 15.17 -10.40
C LEU A 287 7.88 14.22 -10.89
N SER A 288 8.29 13.09 -11.45
CA SER A 288 7.39 12.00 -11.82
C SER A 288 8.08 10.65 -11.79
N GLY A 289 7.30 9.58 -11.83
CA GLY A 289 7.81 8.22 -11.91
C GLY A 289 6.68 7.22 -11.87
N THR A 290 7.02 5.97 -11.56
CA THR A 290 6.05 4.90 -11.39
C THR A 290 6.19 4.22 -10.03
N ALA A 291 5.07 3.76 -9.48
CA ALA A 291 4.95 2.95 -8.27
C ALA A 291 3.73 2.02 -8.42
N GLU A 292 3.50 1.14 -7.45
CA GLU A 292 2.29 0.32 -7.44
C GLU A 292 1.03 1.20 -7.42
N ALA A 293 -0.01 0.80 -8.15
CA ALA A 293 -1.25 1.55 -8.26
C ALA A 293 -1.90 1.76 -6.88
N GLY A 294 -2.28 3.00 -6.58
CA GLY A 294 -2.83 3.39 -5.27
C GLY A 294 -1.79 3.52 -4.15
N ALA A 295 -0.52 3.21 -4.40
CA ALA A 295 0.54 3.43 -3.42
C ALA A 295 0.83 4.92 -3.22
N THR A 296 1.25 5.28 -2.01
CA THR A 296 1.67 6.63 -1.64
C THR A 296 3.19 6.76 -1.77
N VAL A 297 3.64 7.63 -2.66
CA VAL A 297 5.03 8.05 -2.80
C VAL A 297 5.28 9.23 -1.88
N THR A 298 6.27 9.13 -1.00
CA THR A 298 6.75 10.25 -0.18
C THR A 298 8.06 10.77 -0.77
N ILE A 299 8.15 12.08 -0.99
CA ILE A 299 9.28 12.76 -1.62
C ILE A 299 10.07 13.51 -0.54
N TYR A 300 11.40 13.41 -0.59
CA TYR A 300 12.32 14.00 0.38
C TYR A 300 13.37 14.88 -0.31
N ASP A 301 13.86 15.88 0.41
CA ASP A 301 15.15 16.55 0.18
C ASP A 301 16.06 16.28 1.39
N GLY A 302 17.08 15.44 1.17
CA GLY A 302 17.85 14.83 2.24
C GLY A 302 16.95 14.04 3.20
N SER A 303 16.82 14.49 4.44
CA SER A 303 15.93 13.89 5.45
C SER A 303 14.59 14.61 5.61
N THR A 304 14.36 15.71 4.89
CA THR A 304 13.16 16.54 5.03
C THR A 304 12.11 16.04 4.05
N VAL A 305 10.90 15.74 4.53
CA VAL A 305 9.76 15.43 3.65
C VAL A 305 9.31 16.70 2.95
N LEU A 306 9.30 16.69 1.62
CA LEU A 306 8.74 17.75 0.79
C LEU A 306 7.23 17.57 0.62
N GLY A 307 6.76 16.33 0.50
CA GLY A 307 5.35 16.02 0.34
C GLY A 307 5.12 14.57 -0.10
N THR A 308 3.88 14.30 -0.50
CA THR A 308 3.45 12.98 -0.96
C THR A 308 2.65 13.07 -2.25
N ALA A 309 2.72 12.05 -3.09
CA ALA A 309 1.87 11.85 -4.25
C ALA A 309 1.32 10.42 -4.26
N VAL A 310 0.10 10.22 -4.73
CA VAL A 310 -0.49 8.88 -4.89
C VAL A 310 -0.33 8.45 -6.34
N ALA A 311 0.11 7.22 -6.56
CA ALA A 311 0.16 6.63 -7.89
C ALA A 311 -1.26 6.31 -8.39
N ASP A 312 -1.55 6.66 -9.64
CA ASP A 312 -2.84 6.40 -10.27
C ASP A 312 -3.07 4.92 -10.58
N GLU A 313 -4.19 4.58 -11.20
CA GLU A 313 -4.55 3.19 -11.56
C GLU A 313 -3.55 2.53 -12.52
N ASP A 314 -2.83 3.34 -13.31
CA ASP A 314 -1.76 2.89 -14.20
C ASP A 314 -0.37 2.90 -13.53
N GLY A 315 -0.30 3.28 -12.25
CA GLY A 315 0.92 3.34 -11.45
C GLY A 315 1.76 4.61 -11.63
N HIS A 316 1.28 5.63 -12.34
CA HIS A 316 2.02 6.88 -12.53
C HIS A 316 1.75 7.87 -11.41
N TRP A 317 2.77 8.63 -11.03
CA TRP A 317 2.62 9.73 -10.07
C TRP A 317 3.37 10.97 -10.56
N ARG A 318 2.92 12.13 -10.08
CA ARG A 318 3.54 13.43 -10.33
C ARG A 318 3.56 14.25 -9.05
N PHE A 319 4.59 15.06 -8.89
CA PHE A 319 4.75 15.96 -7.75
C PHE A 319 5.50 17.22 -8.19
N THR A 320 5.04 18.38 -7.73
CA THR A 320 5.75 19.65 -7.86
C THR A 320 5.99 20.15 -6.44
N PRO A 321 7.25 20.34 -6.02
CA PRO A 321 7.55 20.80 -4.67
C PRO A 321 7.18 22.28 -4.50
N ASP A 322 7.07 22.73 -3.26
CA ASP A 322 7.23 24.15 -2.96
C ASP A 322 8.63 24.63 -3.41
N PRO A 323 8.82 25.93 -3.70
CA PRO A 323 10.11 26.44 -4.18
C PRO A 323 11.28 26.02 -3.30
N LEU A 324 12.21 25.29 -3.90
CA LEU A 324 13.49 24.92 -3.35
C LEU A 324 14.40 26.16 -3.25
N GLY A 325 15.35 26.14 -2.32
CA GLY A 325 16.31 27.23 -2.16
C GLY A 325 17.42 27.17 -3.19
N GLU A 326 18.28 28.19 -3.22
CA GLU A 326 19.51 28.14 -4.02
C GLU A 326 20.48 27.07 -3.50
N GLY A 327 21.15 26.37 -4.42
CA GLY A 327 22.22 25.41 -4.13
C GLY A 327 21.87 23.94 -4.35
N GLU A 328 22.69 23.05 -3.79
CA GLU A 328 22.56 21.59 -3.97
C GLU A 328 21.39 21.01 -3.15
N HIS A 329 20.54 20.24 -3.83
CA HIS A 329 19.44 19.46 -3.28
C HIS A 329 19.62 17.96 -3.56
N ARG A 330 19.13 17.11 -2.67
CA ARG A 330 19.26 15.64 -2.74
C ARG A 330 17.89 14.99 -2.64
N LEU A 331 17.25 14.83 -3.78
CA LEU A 331 15.89 14.31 -3.85
C LEU A 331 15.89 12.79 -3.74
N SER A 332 15.01 12.23 -2.91
CA SER A 332 14.78 10.78 -2.84
C SER A 332 13.31 10.49 -2.56
N THR A 333 12.89 9.24 -2.74
CA THR A 333 11.51 8.82 -2.49
C THR A 333 11.43 7.54 -1.65
N THR A 334 10.32 7.37 -0.94
CA THR A 334 9.86 6.08 -0.39
C THR A 334 8.45 5.80 -0.91
N VAL A 335 8.07 4.53 -0.99
CA VAL A 335 6.72 4.11 -1.39
C VAL A 335 6.08 3.37 -0.24
N THR A 336 4.82 3.68 0.06
CA THR A 336 3.97 2.90 0.96
C THR A 336 2.78 2.37 0.17
N ASP A 337 2.61 1.05 0.07
CA ASP A 337 1.50 0.43 -0.67
C ASP A 337 0.17 0.46 0.11
N VAL A 338 -0.86 -0.16 -0.46
CA VAL A 338 -2.20 -0.24 0.15
C VAL A 338 -2.24 -1.20 1.36
N ALA A 339 -1.41 -2.24 1.35
CA ALA A 339 -1.26 -3.18 2.48
C ALA A 339 -0.47 -2.55 3.65
N GLY A 340 0.17 -1.40 3.43
CA GLY A 340 0.95 -0.67 4.42
C GLY A 340 2.42 -1.07 4.47
N ASN A 341 2.97 -1.80 3.49
CA ASN A 341 4.42 -1.99 3.41
C ASN A 341 5.09 -0.69 2.99
N THR A 342 6.26 -0.38 3.54
CA THR A 342 7.06 0.78 3.12
C THR A 342 8.43 0.37 2.58
N SER A 343 8.79 0.92 1.41
CA SER A 343 10.07 0.67 0.76
C SER A 343 11.23 1.35 1.50
N GLY A 344 12.47 0.95 1.18
CA GLY A 344 13.63 1.80 1.46
C GLY A 344 13.62 3.08 0.62
N HIS A 345 14.49 4.04 0.97
CA HIS A 345 14.72 5.22 0.12
C HIS A 345 15.27 4.80 -1.26
N SER A 346 14.81 5.48 -2.30
CA SER A 346 15.45 5.46 -3.63
C SER A 346 16.89 5.99 -3.55
N PRO A 347 17.72 5.77 -4.58
CA PRO A 347 18.96 6.53 -4.74
C PRO A 347 18.71 8.04 -4.80
N ASP A 348 19.67 8.83 -4.31
CA ASP A 348 19.61 10.29 -4.40
C ASP A 348 19.65 10.76 -5.86
N PHE A 349 18.69 11.60 -6.25
CA PHE A 349 18.77 12.47 -7.39
C PHE A 349 19.30 13.83 -6.93
N VAL A 350 20.53 14.16 -7.31
CA VAL A 350 21.16 15.42 -6.93
C VAL A 350 20.83 16.47 -7.99
N LEU A 351 20.48 17.69 -7.59
CA LEU A 351 20.37 18.82 -8.50
C LEU A 351 20.89 20.08 -7.81
N THR A 352 21.31 21.07 -8.58
CA THR A 352 21.65 22.39 -8.07
C THR A 352 20.66 23.40 -8.61
N VAL A 353 19.85 23.98 -7.73
CA VAL A 353 18.99 25.11 -8.09
C VAL A 353 19.87 26.34 -8.15
N ASP A 354 19.83 27.01 -9.31
CA ASP A 354 20.43 28.31 -9.54
C ASP A 354 19.43 29.15 -10.31
N THR A 355 18.73 30.07 -9.65
CA THR A 355 17.70 30.90 -10.31
C THR A 355 18.15 32.33 -10.61
N THR A 356 19.43 32.64 -10.46
CA THR A 356 19.90 34.02 -10.51
C THR A 356 21.23 34.20 -11.24
N VAL A 357 21.29 35.18 -12.14
CA VAL A 357 22.54 35.65 -12.74
C VAL A 357 22.68 37.16 -12.64
N ALA A 358 23.90 37.63 -12.34
CA ALA A 358 24.20 39.06 -12.29
C ALA A 358 24.56 39.62 -13.68
N PRO A 359 24.16 40.87 -14.01
CA PRO A 359 24.60 41.53 -15.24
C PRO A 359 26.11 41.83 -15.22
N VAL A 360 26.67 42.11 -16.40
CA VAL A 360 28.07 42.54 -16.55
C VAL A 360 28.41 43.67 -15.57
N SER A 361 29.54 43.52 -14.90
CA SER A 361 30.20 44.56 -14.10
C SER A 361 31.40 45.14 -14.84
N ASP A 362 31.68 46.42 -14.61
CA ASP A 362 32.85 47.14 -15.20
C ASP A 362 32.93 47.08 -16.73
N LEU A 363 31.82 47.29 -17.44
CA LEU A 363 31.81 47.40 -18.90
C LEU A 363 32.73 48.56 -19.35
N GLN A 364 33.71 48.24 -20.19
CA GLN A 364 34.67 49.17 -20.79
C GLN A 364 34.66 49.05 -22.31
N VAL A 365 34.88 50.19 -22.98
CA VAL A 365 35.15 50.26 -24.41
C VAL A 365 36.57 50.79 -24.60
N THR A 366 37.38 50.11 -25.42
CA THR A 366 38.77 50.48 -25.68
C THR A 366 38.99 50.70 -27.17
N ASP A 367 39.63 51.82 -27.47
CA ASP A 367 40.16 52.23 -28.77
C ASP A 367 41.60 51.71 -28.93
N ASN A 368 41.89 51.06 -30.06
CA ASN A 368 43.24 50.63 -30.42
C ASN A 368 43.75 51.17 -31.78
N VAL A 369 43.08 52.18 -32.34
CA VAL A 369 43.36 52.83 -33.63
C VAL A 369 43.85 54.27 -33.39
N GLY A 370 44.53 54.86 -34.37
CA GLY A 370 44.90 56.28 -34.31
C GLY A 370 45.95 56.65 -33.26
N GLU A 371 46.06 57.95 -33.00
CA GLU A 371 46.99 58.53 -32.01
C GLU A 371 46.42 58.53 -30.58
N GLU A 372 45.08 58.53 -30.42
CA GLU A 372 44.37 58.58 -29.14
C GLU A 372 43.82 57.20 -28.73
N GLN A 373 44.72 56.26 -28.45
CA GLN A 373 44.35 54.91 -28.01
C GLN A 373 44.06 54.83 -26.50
N GLY A 374 43.21 53.90 -26.10
CA GLY A 374 42.93 53.57 -24.71
C GLY A 374 41.44 53.45 -24.38
N VAL A 375 41.11 53.51 -23.09
CA VAL A 375 39.72 53.38 -22.63
C VAL A 375 38.93 54.63 -23.01
N VAL A 376 37.84 54.43 -23.76
CA VAL A 376 36.88 55.46 -24.12
C VAL A 376 35.90 55.64 -22.97
N SER A 377 35.63 56.89 -22.57
CA SER A 377 34.63 57.18 -21.52
C SER A 377 33.20 57.06 -22.08
N ASN A 378 32.22 56.76 -21.22
CA ASN A 378 30.82 56.79 -21.64
C ASN A 378 30.41 58.19 -22.13
N GLY A 379 29.87 58.27 -23.34
CA GLY A 379 29.61 59.51 -24.09
C GLY A 379 30.82 60.08 -24.83
N GLY A 380 31.92 59.34 -24.90
CA GLY A 380 33.17 59.74 -25.56
C GLY A 380 33.14 59.57 -27.08
N ILE A 381 34.23 60.03 -27.72
CA ILE A 381 34.48 59.89 -29.16
C ILE A 381 35.68 58.95 -29.39
N THR A 382 35.72 58.28 -30.53
CA THR A 382 36.81 57.39 -30.97
C THR A 382 36.91 57.39 -32.49
N ASP A 383 38.11 57.22 -33.05
CA ASP A 383 38.32 56.98 -34.49
C ASP A 383 38.38 55.48 -34.85
N ASP A 384 38.36 54.60 -33.85
CA ASP A 384 38.28 53.15 -34.01
C ASP A 384 36.87 52.70 -34.45
N THR A 385 36.78 52.15 -35.65
CA THR A 385 35.53 51.55 -36.16
C THR A 385 35.27 50.14 -35.60
N THR A 386 36.23 49.54 -34.90
CA THR A 386 36.19 48.19 -34.34
C THR A 386 36.51 48.19 -32.84
N PRO A 387 35.81 48.99 -32.02
CA PRO A 387 36.14 49.11 -30.60
C PRO A 387 36.08 47.76 -29.89
N THR A 388 36.92 47.60 -28.87
CA THR A 388 36.92 46.39 -28.04
C THR A 388 36.16 46.62 -26.75
N LEU A 389 35.09 45.87 -26.55
CA LEU A 389 34.30 45.82 -25.31
C LEU A 389 34.90 44.78 -24.37
N SER A 390 34.96 45.09 -23.08
CA SER A 390 35.40 44.17 -22.04
C SER A 390 34.69 44.44 -20.72
N GLY A 391 34.75 43.48 -19.81
CA GLY A 391 34.19 43.62 -18.47
C GLY A 391 34.35 42.34 -17.66
N THR A 392 33.58 42.26 -16.58
CA THR A 392 33.49 41.08 -15.73
C THR A 392 32.07 40.55 -15.63
N ALA A 393 31.93 39.24 -15.50
CA ALA A 393 30.66 38.53 -15.29
C ALA A 393 30.97 37.16 -14.64
N GLU A 394 29.93 36.36 -14.40
CA GLU A 394 30.09 35.03 -13.83
C GLU A 394 30.93 34.11 -14.75
N PRO A 395 31.95 33.41 -14.23
CA PRO A 395 32.73 32.46 -15.01
C PRO A 395 31.85 31.39 -15.69
N GLY A 396 32.15 31.04 -16.94
CA GLY A 396 31.37 30.05 -17.70
C GLY A 396 30.10 30.61 -18.35
N SER A 397 29.58 31.75 -17.87
CA SER A 397 28.44 32.44 -18.50
C SER A 397 28.78 33.03 -19.88
N THR A 398 27.74 33.36 -20.64
CA THR A 398 27.83 34.01 -21.94
C THR A 398 27.29 35.44 -21.87
N VAL A 399 28.12 36.42 -22.25
CA VAL A 399 27.69 37.80 -22.44
C VAL A 399 27.19 37.98 -23.86
N THR A 400 25.94 38.42 -24.02
CA THR A 400 25.37 38.86 -25.30
C THR A 400 25.46 40.37 -25.40
N ILE A 401 26.05 40.87 -26.49
CA ILE A 401 26.32 42.28 -26.72
C ILE A 401 25.36 42.83 -27.77
N PHE A 402 24.77 43.98 -27.49
CA PHE A 402 23.85 44.70 -28.38
C PHE A 402 24.38 46.10 -28.69
N ASP A 403 24.13 46.59 -29.90
CA ASP A 403 24.26 48.00 -30.27
C ASP A 403 22.90 48.52 -30.73
N LYS A 404 22.40 49.59 -30.10
CA LYS A 404 21.07 50.17 -30.35
C LYS A 404 19.94 49.14 -30.31
N GLY A 405 20.07 48.13 -29.45
CA GLY A 405 19.11 47.04 -29.28
C GLY A 405 19.23 45.90 -30.30
N ILE A 406 20.16 45.96 -31.25
CA ILE A 406 20.45 44.86 -32.19
C ILE A 406 21.61 44.04 -31.64
N GLN A 407 21.46 42.72 -31.54
CA GLN A 407 22.55 41.83 -31.12
C GLN A 407 23.69 41.88 -32.14
N ILE A 408 24.90 42.22 -31.69
CA ILE A 408 26.10 42.30 -32.53
C ILE A 408 27.11 41.17 -32.27
N GLY A 409 26.97 40.45 -31.17
CA GLY A 409 27.80 39.28 -30.88
C GLY A 409 27.63 38.72 -29.48
N THR A 410 28.41 37.70 -29.17
CA THR A 410 28.49 37.08 -27.84
C THR A 410 29.95 36.87 -27.44
N ALA A 411 30.22 36.78 -26.14
CA ALA A 411 31.52 36.46 -25.58
C ALA A 411 31.37 35.53 -24.38
N LEU A 412 32.16 34.45 -24.35
CA LEU A 412 32.26 33.56 -23.19
C LEU A 412 33.09 34.22 -22.10
N VAL A 413 32.61 34.14 -20.85
CA VAL A 413 33.34 34.63 -19.68
C VAL A 413 34.35 33.58 -19.25
N ALA A 414 35.62 33.97 -19.18
CA ALA A 414 36.68 33.06 -18.75
C ALA A 414 36.60 32.73 -17.26
N GLU A 415 37.30 31.67 -16.83
CA GLU A 415 37.43 31.22 -15.43
C GLU A 415 37.85 32.30 -14.43
N ASN A 416 38.51 33.35 -14.89
CA ASN A 416 38.91 34.49 -14.06
C ASN A 416 37.85 35.60 -13.97
N GLY A 417 36.66 35.38 -14.54
CA GLY A 417 35.53 36.31 -14.58
C GLY A 417 35.62 37.37 -15.67
N ASN A 418 36.68 37.41 -16.48
CA ASN A 418 36.85 38.43 -17.51
C ASN A 418 36.31 37.96 -18.87
N TRP A 419 35.78 38.90 -19.64
CA TRP A 419 35.40 38.68 -21.05
C TRP A 419 35.88 39.85 -21.92
N SER A 420 36.00 39.60 -23.23
CA SER A 420 36.37 40.60 -24.23
C SER A 420 35.73 40.28 -25.57
N PHE A 421 35.25 41.32 -26.25
CA PHE A 421 34.63 41.24 -27.57
C PHE A 421 35.07 42.42 -28.43
N THR A 422 35.70 42.16 -29.57
CA THR A 422 36.01 43.20 -30.56
C THR A 422 34.89 43.23 -31.60
N THR A 423 34.29 44.40 -31.82
CA THR A 423 33.16 44.51 -32.76
C THR A 423 33.62 44.30 -34.20
N SER A 424 32.68 43.96 -35.08
CA SER A 424 32.86 44.22 -36.51
C SER A 424 32.87 45.73 -36.77
N ALA A 425 33.28 46.13 -37.98
CA ALA A 425 33.38 47.55 -38.34
C ALA A 425 32.00 48.23 -38.24
N LEU A 426 31.92 49.23 -37.36
CA LEU A 426 30.74 50.04 -37.10
C LEU A 426 30.80 51.35 -37.93
N PRO A 427 29.66 51.85 -38.42
CA PRO A 427 29.59 53.09 -39.19
C PRO A 427 29.93 54.34 -38.34
N LYS A 428 30.21 55.46 -39.01
CA LYS A 428 30.33 56.77 -38.33
C LYS A 428 29.02 57.12 -37.62
N GLY A 429 29.11 57.66 -36.40
CA GLY A 429 27.98 58.15 -35.62
C GLY A 429 27.94 57.61 -34.20
N GLU A 430 26.86 57.93 -33.48
CA GLU A 430 26.63 57.46 -32.12
C GLU A 430 26.28 55.97 -32.12
N HIS A 431 26.85 55.21 -31.17
CA HIS A 431 26.58 53.81 -30.88
C HIS A 431 26.24 53.66 -29.39
N SER A 432 25.33 52.76 -29.06
CA SER A 432 24.83 52.57 -27.69
C SER A 432 24.87 51.10 -27.35
N PHE A 433 25.93 50.69 -26.65
CA PHE A 433 26.16 49.31 -26.29
C PHE A 433 25.43 48.92 -25.00
N THR A 434 24.76 47.78 -25.02
CA THR A 434 24.20 47.13 -23.82
C THR A 434 24.58 45.65 -23.82
N THR A 435 24.54 45.02 -22.64
CA THR A 435 24.93 43.62 -22.48
C THR A 435 23.93 42.87 -21.62
N VAL A 436 23.70 41.61 -21.94
CA VAL A 436 22.88 40.68 -21.15
C VAL A 436 23.74 39.43 -20.88
N VAL A 437 23.70 38.91 -19.66
CA VAL A 437 24.44 37.69 -19.27
C VAL A 437 23.47 36.53 -19.21
N THR A 438 23.88 35.38 -19.76
CA THR A 438 23.19 34.10 -19.58
C THR A 438 24.15 33.10 -18.96
N ASP A 439 23.82 32.53 -17.79
CA ASP A 439 24.68 31.56 -17.09
C ASP A 439 24.52 30.12 -17.61
N GLU A 440 25.16 29.15 -16.94
CA GLU A 440 25.08 27.73 -17.31
C GLU A 440 23.73 27.08 -16.96
N ALA A 441 23.03 27.59 -15.95
CA ALA A 441 21.67 27.16 -15.59
C ALA A 441 20.61 27.73 -16.53
N GLY A 442 20.99 28.65 -17.42
CA GLY A 442 20.11 29.30 -18.39
C GLY A 442 19.41 30.54 -17.86
N ASN A 443 19.73 31.03 -16.65
CA ASN A 443 19.20 32.32 -16.18
C ASN A 443 19.71 33.44 -17.07
N THR A 444 18.88 34.47 -17.26
CA THR A 444 19.26 35.67 -18.02
C THR A 444 19.17 36.91 -17.16
N SER A 445 20.23 37.72 -17.16
CA SER A 445 20.29 38.96 -16.39
C SER A 445 19.40 40.05 -16.99
N ASP A 446 19.12 41.08 -16.20
CA ASP A 446 18.69 42.37 -16.77
C ASP A 446 19.74 42.91 -17.75
N SER A 447 19.28 43.75 -18.69
CA SER A 447 20.20 44.47 -19.59
C SER A 447 21.02 45.49 -18.80
N SER A 448 22.32 45.56 -19.09
CA SER A 448 23.21 46.54 -18.48
C SER A 448 22.84 47.98 -18.88
N PRO A 449 23.22 48.99 -18.08
CA PRO A 449 23.08 50.38 -18.46
C PRO A 449 23.80 50.67 -19.80
N PRO A 450 23.24 51.52 -20.68
CA PRO A 450 23.84 51.81 -21.97
C PRO A 450 25.19 52.52 -21.86
N PHE A 451 26.16 52.01 -22.62
CA PHE A 451 27.46 52.63 -22.83
C PHE A 451 27.51 53.27 -24.21
N VAL A 452 27.51 54.59 -24.26
CA VAL A 452 27.43 55.36 -25.51
C VAL A 452 28.83 55.75 -25.97
N VAL A 453 29.11 55.58 -27.25
CA VAL A 453 30.36 56.01 -27.91
C VAL A 453 30.01 56.60 -29.27
N THR A 454 30.66 57.70 -29.68
CA THR A 454 30.52 58.25 -31.03
C THR A 454 31.76 57.95 -31.85
N ILE A 455 31.58 57.22 -32.95
CA ILE A 455 32.66 56.96 -33.91
C ILE A 455 32.78 58.17 -34.83
N GLU A 456 33.95 58.78 -34.87
CA GLU A 456 34.29 59.89 -35.76
C GLU A 456 35.64 59.64 -36.44
N LEU A 457 35.60 59.51 -37.76
CA LEU A 457 36.81 59.44 -38.58
C LEU A 457 37.40 60.85 -38.71
N ILE A 458 38.61 61.04 -38.20
CA ILE A 458 39.43 62.20 -38.53
C ILE A 458 39.89 62.06 -39.98
N ASP A 459 39.39 62.93 -40.84
CA ASP A 459 39.79 63.00 -42.24
C ASP A 459 41.16 63.69 -42.29
N ASP A 460 42.23 62.94 -42.61
CA ASP A 460 43.62 63.42 -42.68
C ASP A 460 43.88 64.33 -43.89
N SER A 461 42.92 65.19 -44.23
CA SER A 461 43.00 66.11 -45.38
C SER A 461 43.39 67.55 -45.00
N ASP A 462 43.65 67.84 -43.72
CA ASP A 462 44.03 69.19 -43.25
C ASP A 462 45.43 69.26 -42.60
N ALA A 463 46.27 68.21 -42.73
CA ALA A 463 47.65 68.22 -42.23
C ALA A 463 48.67 68.90 -43.17
N ASP A 464 48.26 69.42 -44.33
CA ASP A 464 49.10 70.20 -45.25
C ASP A 464 48.82 71.72 -45.14
N ALA A 465 48.90 72.27 -43.93
CA ALA A 465 49.04 73.71 -43.73
C ALA A 465 50.11 74.01 -42.66
N ASP A 466 51.14 74.74 -43.09
CA ASP A 466 52.20 75.37 -42.29
C ASP A 466 53.49 74.58 -42.02
N SER A 467 54.36 74.61 -43.03
CA SER A 467 55.82 74.52 -42.86
C SER A 467 56.49 75.55 -43.77
N ASP A 468 56.75 76.73 -43.21
CA ASP A 468 57.50 77.85 -43.80
C ASP A 468 58.86 77.46 -44.44
N SER A 469 59.23 78.14 -45.53
CA SER A 469 60.47 78.95 -45.53
C SER A 469 60.63 79.80 -46.80
N ASP A 470 60.83 81.10 -46.58
CA ASP A 470 61.11 82.19 -47.51
C ASP A 470 62.28 81.95 -48.49
N SER A 471 62.22 82.54 -49.70
CA SER A 471 63.13 83.64 -50.08
C SER A 471 62.94 84.12 -51.53
N ASP A 472 62.72 85.42 -51.63
CA ASP A 472 63.23 86.35 -52.64
C ASP A 472 62.48 86.58 -53.97
N SER A 473 61.94 87.81 -54.01
CA SER A 473 62.27 88.87 -54.97
C SER A 473 61.32 89.12 -56.14
N ASP A 474 60.70 90.29 -56.00
CA ASP A 474 60.54 91.35 -56.99
C ASP A 474 59.39 91.31 -58.00
N SER A 475 58.64 92.39 -57.89
CA SER A 475 58.22 93.29 -58.97
C SER A 475 56.95 92.94 -59.76
N ASP A 476 55.96 93.78 -59.45
CA ASP A 476 55.20 94.60 -60.39
C ASP A 476 54.10 93.97 -61.24
N SER A 477 52.94 94.60 -61.04
CA SER A 477 52.01 95.11 -62.04
C SER A 477 51.03 94.14 -62.69
N ASP A 478 49.76 94.45 -62.42
CA ASP A 478 48.64 94.60 -63.35
C ASP A 478 48.58 93.63 -64.53
N SER A 479 47.49 92.87 -64.64
CA SER A 479 46.46 93.17 -65.64
C SER A 479 45.37 92.10 -65.69
N ASP A 480 44.16 92.62 -65.89
CA ASP A 480 42.91 91.94 -66.13
C ASP A 480 42.98 90.89 -67.25
N SER A 481 42.17 89.84 -67.17
CA SER A 481 41.35 89.42 -68.31
C SER A 481 40.30 88.39 -67.91
N ASP A 482 39.05 88.78 -68.17
CA ASP A 482 37.87 87.95 -68.22
C ASP A 482 38.02 86.78 -69.21
N SER A 483 37.38 85.66 -68.91
CA SER A 483 36.75 84.84 -69.95
C SER A 483 35.69 83.93 -69.33
N ASP A 484 34.44 84.28 -69.62
CA ASP A 484 33.23 83.50 -69.44
C ASP A 484 33.29 82.17 -70.18
N SER A 485 32.64 81.15 -69.62
CA SER A 485 31.97 80.13 -70.42
C SER A 485 30.85 79.48 -69.61
N ASP A 486 29.63 79.87 -69.96
CA ASP A 486 28.36 79.28 -69.57
C ASP A 486 28.25 77.80 -69.99
N SER A 487 27.54 77.01 -69.18
CA SER A 487 26.66 75.97 -69.71
C SER A 487 25.64 75.56 -68.64
N ASP A 488 24.43 76.08 -68.82
CA ASP A 488 23.19 75.69 -68.17
C ASP A 488 22.81 74.24 -68.50
N SER A 489 22.16 73.58 -67.56
CA SER A 489 21.03 72.70 -67.88
C SER A 489 20.17 72.47 -66.64
N ASP A 490 19.09 73.23 -66.57
CA ASP A 490 17.93 73.03 -65.72
C ASP A 490 17.20 71.73 -66.05
N SER A 491 16.55 71.13 -65.05
CA SER A 491 15.21 70.56 -65.24
C SER A 491 14.53 70.38 -63.88
N ASP A 492 13.71 71.38 -63.55
CA ASP A 492 12.67 71.32 -62.53
C ASP A 492 11.57 70.34 -62.93
N SER A 493 10.98 69.70 -61.93
CA SER A 493 9.53 69.44 -61.96
C SER A 493 9.00 69.34 -60.54
N ASP A 494 8.53 70.48 -60.04
CA ASP A 494 7.62 70.57 -58.91
C ASP A 494 6.22 70.08 -59.31
N SER A 495 5.55 69.44 -58.37
CA SER A 495 4.09 69.41 -58.34
C SER A 495 3.62 69.40 -56.89
N ASP A 496 3.29 70.59 -56.40
CA ASP A 496 2.51 70.83 -55.17
C ASP A 496 1.01 70.59 -55.41
N SER A 497 0.32 70.16 -54.34
CA SER A 497 -1.08 70.43 -53.94
C SER A 497 -1.62 69.22 -53.17
N ASP A 498 -2.42 69.30 -52.13
CA ASP A 498 -2.78 70.32 -51.15
C ASP A 498 -3.39 69.50 -49.98
N SER A 499 -3.41 70.11 -48.80
CA SER A 499 -4.14 69.71 -47.59
C SER A 499 -5.56 69.18 -47.81
N ASP A 500 -5.98 68.20 -47.00
CA ASP A 500 -7.18 68.30 -46.16
C ASP A 500 -7.20 67.22 -45.05
N SER A 501 -7.56 67.67 -43.86
CA SER A 501 -7.96 66.89 -42.69
C SER A 501 -9.27 66.14 -42.95
N ASP A 502 -9.41 64.92 -42.44
CA ASP A 502 -10.61 64.51 -41.68
C ASP A 502 -10.33 63.23 -40.88
N SER A 503 -10.71 63.29 -39.62
CA SER A 503 -10.89 62.20 -38.69
C SER A 503 -12.05 61.31 -39.13
N ASP A 504 -11.90 59.99 -39.03
CA ASP A 504 -12.97 59.08 -38.59
C ASP A 504 -12.37 57.78 -38.05
N SER A 505 -12.74 57.48 -36.81
CA SER A 505 -12.70 56.17 -36.18
C SER A 505 -13.69 55.22 -36.88
N ASP A 506 -13.32 53.96 -37.07
CA ASP A 506 -14.10 52.80 -36.61
C ASP A 506 -13.40 51.46 -36.95
N SER A 507 -13.17 50.71 -35.88
CA SER A 507 -13.28 49.25 -35.67
C SER A 507 -13.31 48.22 -36.82
N ASP A 508 -12.64 47.11 -36.51
CA ASP A 508 -12.84 45.70 -36.89
C ASP A 508 -12.33 45.19 -38.24
N SER A 509 -11.40 44.24 -38.17
CA SER A 509 -11.32 43.14 -39.13
C SER A 509 -10.46 41.98 -38.60
N ASP A 510 -11.14 40.90 -38.23
CA ASP A 510 -10.64 39.52 -38.37
C ASP A 510 -10.21 39.26 -39.82
N SER A 511 -9.18 38.43 -40.01
CA SER A 511 -9.02 37.70 -41.27
C SER A 511 -8.06 36.53 -41.09
N ASP A 512 -8.66 35.34 -41.04
CA ASP A 512 -8.09 34.09 -41.53
C ASP A 512 -7.64 34.23 -42.99
N SER A 513 -6.56 33.55 -43.38
CA SER A 513 -6.29 33.26 -44.77
C SER A 513 -5.53 31.95 -44.93
N ASP A 514 -6.28 30.92 -45.31
CA ASP A 514 -5.80 29.74 -46.02
C ASP A 514 -5.15 30.12 -47.36
N SER A 515 -4.14 29.37 -47.76
CA SER A 515 -3.81 29.23 -49.18
C SER A 515 -3.05 27.93 -49.44
N ASP A 516 -3.75 26.99 -50.06
CA ASP A 516 -3.23 25.82 -50.77
C ASP A 516 -2.47 26.25 -52.04
N SER A 517 -1.42 25.52 -52.39
CA SER A 517 -1.02 25.34 -53.80
C SER A 517 -0.12 24.12 -53.99
N ASP A 518 -0.65 23.11 -54.68
CA ASP A 518 0.07 21.98 -55.28
C ASP A 518 0.98 22.43 -56.45
N SER A 519 2.11 21.74 -56.66
CA SER A 519 2.57 21.33 -58.01
C SER A 519 3.81 20.43 -57.99
N ASP A 520 3.73 19.35 -58.77
CA ASP A 520 4.72 18.28 -59.00
C ASP A 520 6.00 18.71 -59.73
N SER A 521 7.10 17.97 -59.57
CA SER A 521 7.88 17.36 -60.68
C SER A 521 9.13 16.58 -60.23
N ASP A 522 9.32 15.44 -60.89
CA ASP A 522 10.37 14.41 -60.73
C ASP A 522 11.80 14.88 -61.10
N SER A 523 12.84 14.23 -60.54
CA SER A 523 14.01 13.74 -61.31
C SER A 523 15.00 12.89 -60.48
N ASP A 524 15.48 11.82 -61.12
CA ASP A 524 16.36 10.75 -60.65
C ASP A 524 17.80 11.18 -60.30
N SER A 525 18.48 10.40 -59.44
CA SER A 525 19.87 9.94 -59.69
C SER A 525 20.37 8.91 -58.66
N ASP A 526 20.81 7.76 -59.18
CA ASP A 526 21.57 6.71 -58.48
C ASP A 526 22.95 7.19 -57.99
N SER A 527 23.46 6.62 -56.88
CA SER A 527 24.85 6.10 -56.80
C SER A 527 25.15 5.38 -55.48
N ASP A 528 25.79 4.22 -55.63
CA ASP A 528 26.28 3.29 -54.62
C ASP A 528 27.41 3.84 -53.71
N SER A 529 27.55 3.29 -52.50
CA SER A 529 28.85 2.86 -51.94
C SER A 529 28.72 2.09 -50.62
N ASP A 530 28.94 0.78 -50.73
CA ASP A 530 29.81 -0.10 -49.95
C ASP A 530 29.91 0.02 -48.41
N SER A 531 29.59 -1.10 -47.75
CA SER A 531 30.36 -1.59 -46.60
C SER A 531 30.38 -3.12 -46.55
N ASP A 532 31.53 -3.69 -46.92
CA ASP A 532 32.05 -5.03 -46.56
C ASP A 532 32.14 -5.16 -45.01
N SER A 533 32.26 -6.29 -44.31
CA SER A 533 32.48 -7.71 -44.58
C SER A 533 32.38 -8.50 -43.25
N ASP A 534 31.94 -9.76 -43.35
CA ASP A 534 32.32 -10.99 -42.63
C ASP A 534 32.29 -11.10 -41.10
N SER A 535 31.58 -12.11 -40.56
CA SER A 535 32.20 -13.40 -40.16
C SER A 535 31.20 -14.48 -39.68
N ASP A 536 31.54 -15.72 -40.02
CA ASP A 536 30.79 -16.97 -39.94
C ASP A 536 30.53 -17.55 -38.54
N SER A 537 29.50 -18.40 -38.42
CA SER A 537 29.53 -19.64 -37.61
C SER A 537 28.42 -20.62 -38.04
N ASN A 538 28.81 -21.66 -38.76
CA ASN A 538 28.00 -22.87 -39.04
C ASN A 538 28.17 -23.90 -37.91
N SER A 539 27.14 -24.70 -37.62
CA SER A 539 27.28 -26.18 -37.56
C SER A 539 25.93 -26.89 -37.35
N ASP A 540 25.60 -27.74 -38.33
CA ASP A 540 24.57 -28.76 -38.30
C ASP A 540 24.91 -29.92 -37.33
N SER A 541 23.89 -30.63 -36.86
CA SER A 541 24.00 -32.03 -36.40
C SER A 541 22.64 -32.73 -36.46
N ASP A 542 22.44 -33.53 -37.50
CA ASP A 542 21.42 -34.57 -37.57
C ASP A 542 21.69 -35.69 -36.54
N SER A 543 20.63 -36.25 -35.97
CA SER A 543 20.62 -37.67 -35.58
C SER A 543 19.20 -38.23 -35.50
N ASP A 544 18.91 -39.16 -36.40
CA ASP A 544 17.76 -40.05 -36.42
C ASP A 544 17.78 -41.02 -35.22
N SER A 545 16.59 -41.33 -34.69
CA SER A 545 16.31 -42.67 -34.15
C SER A 545 14.81 -42.94 -34.09
N ASP A 546 14.38 -43.89 -34.92
CA ASP A 546 13.07 -44.52 -34.97
C ASP A 546 12.68 -45.20 -33.64
N SER A 547 11.38 -45.19 -33.32
CA SER A 547 10.74 -46.26 -32.54
C SER A 547 9.24 -46.30 -32.83
N ASP A 548 8.85 -47.27 -33.64
CA ASP A 548 7.47 -47.69 -33.86
C ASP A 548 6.82 -48.19 -32.55
N SER A 549 5.54 -47.85 -32.35
CA SER A 549 4.60 -48.79 -31.73
C SER A 549 3.17 -48.48 -32.14
N ASP A 550 2.69 -49.29 -33.07
CA ASP A 550 1.29 -49.47 -33.42
C ASP A 550 0.48 -49.98 -32.21
N SER A 551 -0.71 -49.43 -32.02
CA SER A 551 -1.83 -50.22 -31.48
C SER A 551 -3.15 -49.68 -32.01
N ASP A 552 -3.59 -50.30 -33.10
CA ASP A 552 -4.98 -50.30 -33.56
C ASP A 552 -5.89 -50.90 -32.47
N SER A 553 -7.02 -50.23 -32.20
CA SER A 553 -8.22 -50.95 -31.77
C SER A 553 -9.46 -50.25 -32.31
N ASP A 554 -10.05 -50.90 -33.30
CA ASP A 554 -11.35 -50.61 -33.89
C ASP A 554 -12.47 -50.68 -32.86
N SER A 555 -13.45 -49.78 -32.96
CA SER A 555 -14.87 -50.16 -32.83
C SER A 555 -15.78 -49.04 -33.33
N ASP A 556 -16.26 -49.22 -34.57
CA ASP A 556 -17.44 -48.55 -35.11
C ASP A 556 -18.71 -48.99 -34.34
N SER A 557 -19.63 -48.06 -34.06
CA SER A 557 -21.06 -48.29 -34.32
C SER A 557 -21.86 -46.99 -34.26
N ASP A 558 -22.62 -46.80 -35.33
CA ASP A 558 -23.41 -45.65 -35.73
C ASP A 558 -24.59 -45.34 -34.78
N SER A 559 -25.00 -44.06 -34.74
CA SER A 559 -26.42 -43.72 -34.79
C SER A 559 -26.65 -42.30 -35.30
N ASP A 560 -27.25 -42.23 -36.47
CA ASP A 560 -27.68 -41.05 -37.21
C ASP A 560 -28.70 -40.21 -36.42
N SER A 561 -28.64 -38.89 -36.58
CA SER A 561 -29.85 -38.09 -36.73
C SER A 561 -29.54 -36.79 -37.47
N ASP A 562 -29.86 -36.81 -38.76
CA ASP A 562 -29.97 -35.65 -39.63
C ASP A 562 -31.04 -34.67 -39.12
N SER A 563 -30.76 -33.37 -39.16
CA SER A 563 -31.76 -32.36 -39.48
C SER A 563 -31.09 -31.13 -40.08
N ASP A 564 -30.99 -31.11 -41.40
CA ASP A 564 -30.82 -29.88 -42.16
C ASP A 564 -32.04 -28.96 -41.92
N SER A 565 -31.83 -27.66 -41.78
CA SER A 565 -32.56 -26.69 -42.61
C SER A 565 -31.96 -25.30 -42.50
N ASP A 566 -31.60 -24.81 -43.68
CA ASP A 566 -31.07 -23.51 -44.03
C ASP A 566 -32.01 -22.33 -43.73
N SER A 567 -31.41 -21.15 -43.91
CA SER A 567 -31.93 -20.00 -44.65
C SER A 567 -32.61 -18.85 -43.88
N ASP A 568 -31.80 -17.81 -43.71
CA ASP A 568 -31.93 -16.49 -44.35
C ASP A 568 -33.05 -15.51 -43.96
N SER A 569 -32.56 -14.33 -43.57
CA SER A 569 -32.91 -12.99 -44.07
C SER A 569 -34.20 -12.29 -43.61
N ASP A 570 -33.95 -11.22 -42.85
CA ASP A 570 -34.36 -9.82 -43.08
C ASP A 570 -35.79 -9.32 -42.81
N SER A 571 -35.75 -8.10 -42.27
CA SER A 571 -36.66 -6.94 -42.43
C SER A 571 -37.75 -6.66 -41.37
N ASP A 572 -37.43 -5.66 -40.56
CA ASP A 572 -38.18 -4.43 -40.21
C ASP A 572 -39.68 -4.49 -39.91
N SER A 573 -40.08 -3.98 -38.74
CA SER A 573 -41.01 -2.82 -38.63
C SER A 573 -41.27 -2.40 -37.18
N ASP A 574 -41.31 -1.08 -37.01
CA ASP A 574 -41.47 -0.30 -35.79
C ASP A 574 -42.79 -0.54 -35.01
N SER A 575 -42.76 -0.30 -33.70
CA SER A 575 -43.90 0.31 -32.99
C SER A 575 -43.46 0.93 -31.66
N ASP A 576 -43.64 2.25 -31.59
CA ASP A 576 -43.49 3.11 -30.41
C ASP A 576 -44.39 2.68 -29.25
N SER A 577 -43.91 2.86 -28.01
CA SER A 577 -44.76 3.30 -26.89
C SER A 577 -43.92 3.89 -25.76
N ASP A 578 -43.99 5.21 -25.64
CA ASP A 578 -43.59 6.00 -24.49
C ASP A 578 -44.37 5.61 -23.24
N SER A 579 -43.71 5.60 -22.08
CA SER A 579 -44.38 5.85 -20.80
C SER A 579 -43.40 6.42 -19.77
N ASP A 580 -43.43 7.75 -19.67
CA ASP A 580 -42.93 8.53 -18.54
C ASP A 580 -43.70 8.17 -17.26
N SER A 581 -43.00 8.12 -16.12
CA SER A 581 -43.63 8.30 -14.81
C SER A 581 -42.66 8.96 -13.85
N ASP A 582 -42.76 10.28 -13.77
CA ASP A 582 -42.31 11.11 -12.66
C ASP A 582 -43.06 10.74 -11.38
N SER A 583 -42.37 10.77 -10.23
CA SER A 583 -43.03 10.86 -8.93
C SER A 583 -42.21 11.75 -7.98
N ASP A 584 -42.58 13.04 -8.01
CA ASP A 584 -42.33 14.01 -6.95
C ASP A 584 -43.05 13.58 -5.66
N SER A 585 -42.39 13.74 -4.51
CA SER A 585 -43.07 13.82 -3.22
C SER A 585 -42.41 14.84 -2.30
N ASP A 586 -42.93 16.06 -2.38
CA ASP A 586 -42.82 17.09 -1.36
C ASP A 586 -43.56 16.65 -0.09
N SER A 587 -42.94 16.84 1.07
CA SER A 587 -43.66 16.94 2.34
C SER A 587 -43.00 17.95 3.28
N ASP A 588 -43.55 19.17 3.25
CA ASP A 588 -43.39 20.18 4.27
C ASP A 588 -44.02 19.70 5.59
N SER A 589 -43.30 19.86 6.70
CA SER A 589 -43.93 19.98 8.02
C SER A 589 -43.14 20.94 8.91
N ASP A 590 -43.65 22.17 8.99
CA ASP A 590 -43.33 23.15 10.02
C ASP A 590 -43.82 22.64 11.39
N SER A 591 -42.96 22.69 12.40
CA SER A 591 -43.40 22.87 13.78
C SER A 591 -42.32 23.56 14.61
N ASP A 592 -42.54 24.85 14.84
CA ASP A 592 -41.89 25.65 15.87
C ASP A 592 -42.26 25.14 17.27
N SER A 593 -41.27 24.95 18.13
CA SER A 593 -41.42 25.22 19.57
C SER A 593 -40.05 25.45 20.23
N ASP A 594 -39.75 26.72 20.49
CA ASP A 594 -38.72 27.18 21.42
C ASP A 594 -39.03 26.70 22.85
N SER A 595 -38.02 26.25 23.60
CA SER A 595 -37.85 26.60 25.01
C SER A 595 -36.45 26.24 25.51
N ASP A 596 -35.73 27.29 25.89
CA ASP A 596 -34.45 27.28 26.60
C ASP A 596 -34.51 26.58 27.96
N SER A 597 -33.43 25.89 28.33
CA SER A 597 -32.88 25.97 29.70
C SER A 597 -31.49 25.35 29.79
N ASP A 598 -30.52 26.20 30.09
CA ASP A 598 -29.15 25.92 30.49
C ASP A 598 -29.07 24.97 31.70
N SER A 599 -28.03 24.13 31.73
CA SER A 599 -27.36 23.80 32.98
C SER A 599 -25.95 23.26 32.70
N ASP A 600 -24.98 24.18 32.78
CA ASP A 600 -23.58 23.90 33.06
C ASP A 600 -23.46 23.12 34.37
N SER A 601 -22.60 22.10 34.39
CA SER A 601 -22.02 21.60 35.63
C SER A 601 -20.59 21.17 35.38
N ASP A 602 -19.70 22.16 35.45
CA ASP A 602 -18.28 21.98 35.74
C ASP A 602 -18.17 21.32 37.13
N SER A 603 -17.43 20.20 37.19
CA SER A 603 -16.99 19.61 38.44
C SER A 603 -15.47 19.55 38.44
N ASP A 604 -14.87 20.68 38.82
CA ASP A 604 -13.49 20.77 39.28
C ASP A 604 -13.38 20.07 40.64
N SER A 605 -12.61 18.98 40.68
CA SER A 605 -12.18 18.34 41.93
C SER A 605 -10.69 18.63 42.15
N ASP A 606 -10.41 19.74 42.82
CA ASP A 606 -9.13 20.01 43.47
C ASP A 606 -8.97 19.05 44.66
N SER A 607 -8.00 18.15 44.57
CA SER A 607 -7.52 17.38 45.71
C SER A 607 -6.05 17.70 45.93
N ASP A 608 -5.82 18.70 46.78
CA ASP A 608 -4.56 18.95 47.47
C ASP A 608 -4.26 17.80 48.42
N SER A 609 -3.15 17.11 48.19
CA SER A 609 -2.49 16.29 49.19
C SER A 609 -1.00 16.55 49.16
N ASP A 610 -0.59 17.52 49.97
CA ASP A 610 0.77 17.67 50.47
C ASP A 610 1.12 16.43 51.32
N SER A 611 2.18 15.72 50.94
CA SER A 611 2.87 14.79 51.84
C SER A 611 4.37 14.96 51.69
N ASP A 612 4.90 15.82 52.56
CA ASP A 612 6.30 15.87 52.95
C ASP A 612 6.75 14.49 53.48
N SER A 613 7.83 13.96 52.92
CA SER A 613 8.67 13.01 53.64
C SER A 613 10.13 13.18 53.26
N ASP A 614 10.83 13.90 54.13
CA ASP A 614 12.28 13.90 54.26
C ASP A 614 12.79 12.47 54.51
N SER A 615 13.82 12.06 53.79
CA SER A 615 14.74 10.98 54.20
C SER A 615 16.08 11.14 53.49
N ASP A 616 16.97 11.89 54.14
CA ASP A 616 18.42 11.81 53.91
C ASP A 616 18.95 10.43 54.36
N SER A 617 19.72 9.76 53.51
CA SER A 617 20.89 8.98 53.94
C SER A 617 21.72 8.49 52.74
N ASP A 618 22.82 9.23 52.48
CA ASP A 618 24.19 8.75 52.28
C ASP A 618 24.50 7.45 51.50
N SER A 619 25.12 7.66 50.34
CA SER A 619 26.41 7.10 49.89
C SER A 619 26.95 5.81 50.53
N ASP A 620 27.30 4.80 49.70
CA ASP A 620 28.70 4.46 49.33
C ASP A 620 28.79 3.03 48.72
N SER A 621 29.82 2.83 47.88
CA SER A 621 30.29 1.61 47.20
C SER A 621 29.48 1.15 45.96
N GLY A 622 30.00 1.08 44.75
CA GLY A 622 31.39 0.98 44.28
C GLY A 622 31.80 -0.47 44.08
N PHE A 623 31.52 -1.07 42.92
CA PHE A 623 32.46 -2.01 42.29
C PHE A 623 32.21 -2.22 40.79
N ARG A 624 33.30 -2.09 40.04
CA ARG A 624 33.48 -2.44 38.62
C ARG A 624 33.41 -3.97 38.44
N GLY A 625 32.84 -4.45 37.34
CA GLY A 625 33.68 -5.01 36.28
C GLY A 625 33.33 -6.48 35.96
N PRO A 626 33.81 -6.99 34.80
CA PRO A 626 32.99 -7.78 33.87
C PRO A 626 33.32 -9.29 33.86
N VAL A 627 32.39 -10.08 33.33
CA VAL A 627 32.62 -11.29 32.50
C VAL A 627 31.50 -11.38 31.48
#